data_AF-A0A5N5WQ13-F1
#
_entry.id   AF-A0A5N5WQ13-F1
#
_cell.length_a   1.000
_cell.length_b   1.000
_cell.length_c   1.000
_cell.angle_alpha   90.00
_cell.angle_beta   90.00
_cell.angle_gamma   90.00
#
_symmetry.space_group_name_H-M   'P 1'
#
loop_
_entity.id
_entity.type
_entity.pdbx_description
1 polymer ?
#
loop_
_entity_poly.entity_id
_entity_poly.type
_entity_poly.pdbx_seq_one_letter_code
_entity_poly.pdbx_strand_id
1 'polypeptide(L)'
;MYSLADRMIIKGLKYLSRRKVEPEMTQRLERDSFPQAVFEIYNSTPLSDRGLRDLTVKITMDHLPTLRKEQDGVPAVFEDGLLESVPQFAYDLLLAMIRHAIGFK
;
A
#
# COMPACT_ATOMS: atom_id res chain seq x y z
N MET A 1 -11.99 5.35 -8.02
CA MET A 1 -11.64 6.32 -9.09
C MET A 1 -10.50 5.83 -9.99
N TYR A 2 -9.39 5.33 -9.45
CA TYR A 2 -8.27 4.82 -10.26
C TYR A 2 -8.68 3.72 -11.25
N SER A 3 -9.42 2.71 -10.78
CA SER A 3 -9.93 1.60 -11.58
C SER A 3 -10.86 2.04 -12.72
N LEU A 4 -11.73 3.01 -12.44
CA LEU A 4 -12.62 3.62 -13.44
C LEU A 4 -11.81 4.39 -14.48
N ALA A 5 -10.82 5.16 -14.05
CA ALA A 5 -9.93 5.91 -14.92
C ALA A 5 -9.12 4.98 -15.84
N ASP A 6 -8.70 3.82 -15.34
CA ASP A 6 -8.06 2.77 -16.14
C ASP A 6 -9.00 2.22 -17.22
N ARG A 7 -10.22 1.80 -16.84
CA ARG A 7 -11.23 1.28 -17.80
C ARG A 7 -11.61 2.30 -18.87
N MET A 8 -11.66 3.58 -18.52
CA MET A 8 -12.00 4.66 -19.46
C MET A 8 -10.77 5.25 -20.19
N ILE A 9 -9.57 4.75 -19.90
CA ILE A 9 -8.30 5.20 -20.52
C ILE A 9 -8.02 6.70 -20.24
N ILE A 10 -8.50 7.22 -19.11
CA ILE A 10 -8.32 8.62 -18.71
C ILE A 10 -7.06 8.76 -17.85
N LYS A 11 -5.91 8.95 -18.51
CA LYS A 11 -4.60 9.06 -17.86
C LYS A 11 -4.55 10.13 -16.77
N GLY A 12 -5.14 11.30 -17.01
CA GLY A 12 -5.15 12.42 -16.05
C GLY A 12 -5.83 12.06 -14.73
N LEU A 13 -6.89 11.26 -14.77
CA LEU A 13 -7.62 10.87 -13.57
C LEU A 13 -6.89 9.79 -12.76
N LYS A 14 -6.10 8.92 -13.41
CA LYS A 14 -5.18 7.98 -12.73
C LYS A 14 -4.09 8.75 -11.99
N TYR A 15 -3.48 9.73 -12.66
CA TYR A 15 -2.47 10.61 -12.07
C TYR A 15 -3.02 11.37 -10.85
N LEU A 16 -4.21 11.98 -10.98
CA LEU A 16 -4.86 12.68 -9.87
C LEU A 16 -5.19 11.75 -8.71
N SER A 17 -5.69 10.54 -8.99
CA SER A 17 -5.98 9.53 -7.97
C SER A 17 -4.71 9.19 -7.18
N ARG A 18 -3.60 8.89 -7.87
CA ARG A 18 -2.31 8.60 -7.22
C ARG A 18 -1.83 9.77 -6.36
N ARG A 19 -1.87 11.00 -6.88
CA ARG A 19 -1.45 12.22 -6.16
C ARG A 19 -2.28 12.52 -4.90
N LYS A 20 -3.51 12.05 -4.85
CA LYS A 20 -4.39 12.24 -3.68
C LYS A 20 -4.24 11.10 -2.67
N VAL A 21 -4.03 9.87 -3.14
CA VAL A 21 -3.82 8.72 -2.25
C VAL A 21 -2.50 8.81 -1.48
N GLU A 22 -1.41 9.22 -2.15
CA GLU A 22 -0.07 9.28 -1.54
C GLU A 22 0.00 10.08 -0.22
N PRO A 23 -0.41 11.35 -0.15
CA PRO A 23 -0.36 12.10 1.10
C PRO A 23 -1.29 11.55 2.17
N GLU A 24 -2.51 11.13 1.81
CA GLU A 24 -3.49 10.58 2.77
C GLU A 24 -2.97 9.30 3.42
N MET A 25 -2.41 8.39 2.61
CA MET A 25 -1.89 7.12 3.10
C MET A 25 -0.60 7.29 3.93
N THR A 26 0.19 8.33 3.64
CA THR A 26 1.41 8.67 4.42
C THR A 26 1.07 9.33 5.75
N GLN A 27 0.00 10.13 5.81
CA GLN A 27 -0.41 10.85 7.02
C GLN A 27 -1.25 9.99 7.96
N ARG A 28 -2.01 9.03 7.42
CA ARG A 28 -2.98 8.23 8.18
C ARG A 28 -2.50 6.79 8.39
N LEU A 29 -1.36 6.66 9.07
CA LEU A 29 -0.77 5.37 9.48
C LEU A 29 -1.44 4.85 10.75
N GLU A 30 -2.77 4.75 10.75
CA GLU A 30 -3.59 4.35 11.90
C GLU A 30 -4.14 2.93 11.70
N ARG A 31 -4.46 2.24 12.80
CA ARG A 31 -4.83 0.81 12.83
C ARG A 31 -6.03 0.45 11.95
N ASP A 32 -7.01 1.33 11.82
CA ASP A 32 -8.20 1.05 11.00
C ASP A 32 -8.02 1.58 9.56
N SER A 33 -7.41 2.75 9.42
CA SER A 33 -7.30 3.46 8.14
C SER A 33 -6.32 2.77 7.19
N PHE A 34 -5.14 2.38 7.69
CA PHE A 34 -4.06 1.87 6.84
C PHE A 34 -4.35 0.47 6.28
N PRO A 35 -4.72 -0.55 7.09
CA PRO A 35 -5.09 -1.87 6.57
C PRO A 35 -6.26 -1.82 5.59
N GLN A 36 -7.28 -0.99 5.87
CA GLN A 36 -8.41 -0.80 4.96
C GLN A 36 -7.95 -0.20 3.62
N ALA A 37 -7.07 0.80 3.65
CA ALA A 37 -6.54 1.38 2.41
C ALA A 37 -5.77 0.35 1.58
N VAL A 38 -4.94 -0.49 2.22
CA VAL A 38 -4.24 -1.60 1.55
C VAL A 38 -5.24 -2.55 0.88
N PHE A 39 -6.27 -2.99 1.61
CA PHE A 39 -7.32 -3.87 1.11
C PHE A 39 -8.03 -3.27 -0.12
N GLU A 40 -8.49 -2.02 -0.02
CA GLU A 40 -9.20 -1.33 -1.10
C GLU A 40 -8.32 -1.12 -2.34
N ILE A 41 -7.04 -0.78 -2.15
CA ILE A 41 -6.09 -0.59 -3.25
C ILE A 41 -5.86 -1.91 -3.99
N TYR A 42 -5.66 -3.01 -3.26
CA TYR A 42 -5.41 -4.31 -3.87
C TYR A 42 -6.65 -4.91 -4.54
N ASN A 43 -7.85 -4.58 -4.07
CA ASN A 43 -9.10 -5.01 -4.70
C ASN A 43 -9.49 -4.17 -5.92
N SER A 44 -9.16 -2.87 -5.93
CA SER A 44 -9.59 -1.97 -6.99
C SER A 44 -8.54 -1.77 -8.09
N THR A 45 -7.25 -1.93 -7.80
CA THR A 45 -6.18 -1.64 -8.76
C THR A 45 -5.91 -2.83 -9.69
N PRO A 46 -6.07 -2.68 -11.02
CA PRO A 46 -5.81 -3.75 -11.99
C PRO A 46 -4.38 -4.28 -11.93
N LEU A 47 -4.18 -5.58 -12.17
CA LEU A 47 -2.83 -6.18 -12.19
C LEU A 47 -1.95 -5.63 -13.32
N SER A 48 -2.56 -5.26 -14.46
CA SER A 48 -1.87 -4.64 -15.60
C SER A 48 -1.40 -3.21 -15.33
N ASP A 49 -1.93 -2.55 -14.31
CA ASP A 49 -1.53 -1.20 -13.92
C ASP A 49 -1.38 -1.08 -12.41
N ARG A 50 -0.14 -1.31 -11.95
CA ARG A 50 0.21 -1.40 -10.54
C ARG A 50 0.42 -0.06 -9.84
N GLY A 51 0.07 1.08 -10.44
CA GLY A 51 0.49 2.40 -9.94
C GLY A 51 0.16 2.69 -8.46
N LEU A 52 -1.01 2.25 -7.97
CA LEU A 52 -1.35 2.38 -6.54
C LEU A 52 -0.78 1.24 -5.68
N ARG A 53 -0.64 0.02 -6.20
CA ARG A 53 -0.04 -1.11 -5.46
C ARG A 53 1.43 -0.84 -5.16
N ASP A 54 2.17 -0.35 -6.15
CA ASP A 54 3.59 0.00 -5.99
C ASP A 54 3.77 1.17 -5.01
N LEU A 55 2.84 2.14 -5.03
CA LEU A 55 2.81 3.23 -4.05
C LEU A 55 2.57 2.70 -2.64
N THR A 56 1.57 1.82 -2.46
CA THR A 56 1.28 1.18 -1.17
C THR A 56 2.49 0.45 -0.63
N VAL A 57 3.14 -0.39 -1.43
CA VAL A 57 4.34 -1.14 -1.03
C VAL A 57 5.46 -0.19 -0.62
N LYS A 58 5.67 0.90 -1.38
CA LYS A 58 6.68 1.91 -1.06
C LYS A 58 6.40 2.56 0.30
N ILE A 59 5.18 3.07 0.53
CA ILE A 59 4.79 3.69 1.80
C ILE A 59 4.96 2.70 2.97
N THR A 60 4.54 1.44 2.78
CA THR A 60 4.73 0.40 3.79
C THR A 60 6.21 0.23 4.12
N MET A 61 7.10 0.11 3.11
CA MET A 61 8.54 -0.04 3.32
C MET A 61 9.15 1.18 4.03
N ASP A 62 8.80 2.40 3.58
CA ASP A 62 9.31 3.66 4.13
C ASP A 62 8.92 3.86 5.60
N HIS A 63 7.77 3.34 6.03
CA HIS A 63 7.21 3.50 7.37
C HIS A 63 7.15 2.20 8.19
N LEU A 64 7.73 1.11 7.71
CA LEU A 64 7.60 -0.23 8.30
C LEU A 64 7.95 -0.27 9.80
N PRO A 65 9.03 0.37 10.29
CA PRO A 65 9.35 0.36 11.71
C PRO A 65 8.26 1.02 12.56
N THR A 66 7.59 2.06 12.04
CA THR A 66 6.50 2.75 12.74
C THR A 66 5.24 1.90 12.73
N LEU A 67 4.91 1.34 11.57
CA LEU A 67 3.73 0.51 11.35
C LEU A 67 3.75 -0.77 12.20
N ARG A 68 4.93 -1.35 12.43
CA ARG A 68 5.11 -2.61 13.17
C ARG A 68 5.37 -2.41 14.67
N LYS A 69 5.56 -1.17 15.12
CA LYS A 69 5.84 -0.86 16.53
C LYS A 69 4.55 -0.93 17.34
N GLU A 70 4.52 -1.78 18.36
CA GLU A 70 3.53 -1.72 19.43
C GLU A 70 3.83 -0.52 20.35
N GLN A 71 2.79 0.19 20.78
CA GLN A 71 2.93 1.34 21.67
C GLN A 71 1.94 1.21 22.83
N ASP A 72 2.45 1.15 24.06
CA ASP A 72 1.65 1.24 25.30
C ASP A 72 0.41 0.32 25.33
N GLY A 73 0.55 -0.93 24.89
CA GLY A 73 -0.53 -1.91 24.85
C GLY A 73 -1.49 -1.77 23.65
N VAL A 74 -1.25 -0.81 22.76
CA VAL A 74 -1.91 -0.70 21.46
C VAL A 74 -1.19 -1.62 20.47
N PRO A 75 -1.92 -2.57 19.84
CA PRO A 75 -1.36 -3.42 18.79
C PRO A 75 -0.79 -2.62 17.63
N ALA A 76 0.22 -3.19 16.96
CA ALA A 76 0.80 -2.60 15.77
C ALA A 76 -0.27 -2.32 14.69
N VAL A 77 -0.07 -1.27 13.90
CA VAL A 77 -0.95 -0.96 12.76
C VAL A 77 -0.81 -2.03 11.68
N PHE A 78 0.40 -2.56 11.51
CA PHE A 78 0.71 -3.62 10.58
C PHE A 78 0.81 -4.97 11.29
N GLU A 79 -0.33 -5.63 11.45
CA GLU A 79 -0.48 -6.96 12.04
C GLU A 79 -0.33 -8.08 10.99
N ASP A 80 -0.02 -9.30 11.44
CA ASP A 80 0.11 -10.46 10.56
C ASP A 80 -1.19 -10.79 9.83
N GLY A 81 -2.34 -10.51 10.43
CA GLY A 81 -3.65 -10.66 9.79
C GLY A 81 -3.84 -9.83 8.52
N LEU A 82 -3.08 -8.73 8.34
CA LEU A 82 -3.11 -7.98 7.08
C LEU A 82 -2.44 -8.78 5.94
N LEU A 83 -1.37 -9.52 6.24
CA LEU A 83 -0.69 -10.36 5.26
C LEU A 83 -1.56 -11.54 4.82
N GLU A 84 -2.34 -12.09 5.76
CA GLU A 84 -3.29 -13.18 5.49
C GLU A 84 -4.50 -12.69 4.68
N SER A 85 -5.03 -11.50 5.00
CA SER A 85 -6.22 -10.95 4.33
C SER A 85 -5.94 -10.39 2.93
N VAL A 86 -4.69 -9.98 2.65
CA VAL A 86 -4.28 -9.47 1.33
C VAL A 86 -3.02 -10.20 0.84
N PRO A 87 -3.12 -11.48 0.39
CA PRO A 87 -1.94 -12.29 0.04
C PRO A 87 -1.08 -11.70 -1.08
N GLN A 88 -1.70 -11.02 -2.05
CA GLN A 88 -0.96 -10.39 -3.14
C GLN A 88 -0.12 -9.20 -2.66
N PHE A 89 -0.58 -8.49 -1.60
CA PHE A 89 0.21 -7.46 -0.95
C PHE A 89 1.39 -8.06 -0.19
N ALA A 90 1.16 -9.16 0.54
CA ALA A 90 2.23 -9.88 1.22
C ALA A 90 3.33 -10.32 0.23
N TYR A 91 2.94 -10.85 -0.92
CA TYR A 91 3.86 -11.22 -2.00
C TYR A 91 4.66 -10.01 -2.52
N ASP A 92 3.97 -8.92 -2.88
CA ASP A 92 4.63 -7.71 -3.41
C ASP A 92 5.58 -7.06 -2.40
N LEU A 93 5.19 -7.03 -1.12
CA LEU A 93 6.00 -6.51 -0.02
C LEU A 93 7.24 -7.39 0.19
N LEU A 94 7.08 -8.71 0.22
CA LEU A 94 8.22 -9.64 0.33
C LEU A 94 9.21 -9.44 -0.81
N LEU A 95 8.72 -9.32 -2.05
CA LEU A 95 9.60 -9.02 -3.19
C LEU A 95 10.32 -7.67 -3.03
N ALA A 96 9.64 -6.65 -2.50
CA ALA A 96 10.26 -5.35 -2.23
C ALA A 96 11.33 -5.44 -1.13
N MET A 97 11.08 -6.19 -0.06
CA MET A 97 12.05 -6.46 1.01
C MET A 97 13.28 -7.21 0.48
N ILE A 98 13.08 -8.24 -0.35
CA ILE A 98 14.17 -8.99 -0.98
C ILE A 98 15.00 -8.06 -1.87
N ARG A 99 14.35 -7.24 -2.72
CA ARG A 99 15.05 -6.26 -3.57
C ARG A 99 15.83 -5.24 -2.74
N HIS A 100 15.25 -4.75 -1.65
CA HIS A 100 15.91 -3.84 -0.72
C HIS A 100 17.13 -4.49 -0.06
N ALA A 101 17.03 -5.75 0.35
CA ALA A 101 18.13 -6.50 0.97
C ALA A 101 19.28 -6.80 0.00
N ILE A 102 18.97 -7.08 -1.27
CA ILE A 102 19.98 -7.41 -2.29
C ILE A 102 20.67 -6.15 -2.85
N GLY A 103 20.05 -4.98 -2.70
CA GLY A 103 20.69 -3.69 -2.98
C GLY A 103 20.86 -3.40 -4.48
N PHE A 104 19.96 -2.57 -5.02
CA PHE A 104 20.36 -1.60 -6.03
C PHE A 104 20.23 -0.21 -5.38
N LYS A 105 21.38 0.44 -5.19
CA LYS A 105 21.46 1.90 -5.08
C LYS A 105 21.17 2.52 -6.45
#